data_AF-A0A060Z621-F1
#
_entry.id   AF-A0A060Z621-F1
#
_cell.length_a   1.000
_cell.length_b   1.000
_cell.length_c   1.000
_cell.angle_alpha   90.00
_cell.angle_beta   90.00
_cell.angle_gamma   90.00
#
_symmetry.space_group_name_H-M   'P 1'
#
loop_
_entity.id
_entity.type
_entity.pdbx_description
1 polymer ?
#
loop_
_entity_poly.entity_id
_entity_poly.type
_entity_poly.pdbx_seq_one_letter_code
_entity_poly.pdbx_strand_id
1 'polypeptide(L)'
;METETLCSDDDAQELLKESHITLLQLSTVEVAAQLSMRDFELFRNIESTQYIDDLFKLLDSSGGLQQTHLKQFEEVINQETFWVATEILREPNTMKRMKTIKHFIKIALHCRECKNFNSMFAIISGLNLAPIARLRSSWEKLPSKYDKLFQDLQDIFDPSRNMAKYRNVLSSQSMQPPIIPLFPVVKKDLTFLHEGMEALLSARLKCLPLVHCKHI
;
A
#
# COMPACT_ATOMS: atom_id res chain seq x y z
N MET A 1 -50.54 -14.66 -1.56
CA MET A 1 -49.32 -14.76 -0.74
C MET A 1 -49.01 -13.34 -0.31
N GLU A 2 -49.39 -12.97 0.90
CA GLU A 2 -49.15 -11.62 1.42
C GLU A 2 -47.65 -11.48 1.71
N THR A 3 -47.02 -10.47 1.14
CA THR A 3 -45.62 -10.13 1.43
C THR A 3 -45.59 -9.44 2.79
N GLU A 4 -45.04 -10.13 3.79
CA GLU A 4 -44.77 -9.56 5.11
C GLU A 4 -43.69 -8.47 4.98
N THR A 5 -44.01 -7.25 5.41
CA THR A 5 -43.06 -6.13 5.40
C THR A 5 -42.04 -6.32 6.52
N LEU A 6 -40.76 -6.45 6.18
CA LEU A 6 -39.67 -6.77 7.12
C LEU A 6 -39.31 -5.62 8.10
N CYS A 7 -39.51 -4.36 7.70
CA CYS A 7 -39.29 -3.18 8.53
C CYS A 7 -40.13 -2.00 8.00
N SER A 8 -40.32 -0.94 8.81
CA SER A 8 -40.95 0.28 8.31
C SER A 8 -40.02 1.04 7.34
N ASP A 9 -40.58 1.92 6.52
CA ASP A 9 -39.78 2.77 5.62
C ASP A 9 -38.84 3.71 6.38
N ASP A 10 -39.26 4.17 7.57
CA ASP A 10 -38.44 5.01 8.45
C ASP A 10 -37.25 4.20 9.02
N ASP A 11 -37.49 2.97 9.51
CA ASP A 11 -36.43 2.07 9.97
C ASP A 11 -35.45 1.73 8.84
N ALA A 12 -35.95 1.52 7.61
CA ALA A 12 -35.12 1.24 6.45
C ALA A 12 -34.21 2.44 6.10
N GLN A 13 -34.73 3.67 6.19
CA GLN A 13 -33.94 4.88 5.95
C GLN A 13 -32.88 5.10 7.04
N GLU A 14 -33.22 4.83 8.29
CA GLU A 14 -32.27 4.94 9.41
C GLU A 14 -31.16 3.88 9.29
N LEU A 15 -31.51 2.63 8.99
CA LEU A 15 -30.54 1.55 8.71
C LEU A 15 -29.64 1.87 7.52
N LEU A 16 -30.19 2.41 6.43
CA LEU A 16 -29.39 2.86 5.28
C LEU A 16 -28.40 3.96 5.69
N LYS A 17 -28.84 4.92 6.49
CA LYS A 17 -27.98 6.00 6.99
C LYS A 17 -26.89 5.48 7.92
N GLU A 18 -27.20 4.53 8.80
CA GLU A 18 -26.22 3.87 9.68
C GLU A 18 -25.23 2.99 8.90
N SER A 19 -25.67 2.41 7.77
CA SER A 19 -24.80 1.60 6.91
C SER A 19 -23.70 2.42 6.22
N HIS A 20 -23.87 3.74 6.12
CA HIS A 20 -22.89 4.64 5.53
C HIS A 20 -21.78 5.03 6.52
N ILE A 21 -20.76 4.17 6.61
CA ILE A 21 -19.55 4.44 7.39
C ILE A 21 -18.58 5.30 6.57
N THR A 22 -18.18 6.43 7.13
CA THR A 22 -17.13 7.30 6.58
C THR A 22 -15.76 6.92 7.11
N LEU A 23 -14.71 7.15 6.32
CA LEU A 23 -13.33 6.88 6.74
C LEU A 23 -12.97 7.52 8.09
N LEU A 24 -13.48 8.72 8.36
CA LEU A 24 -13.19 9.44 9.61
C LEU A 24 -13.79 8.78 10.87
N GLN A 25 -14.74 7.86 10.73
CA GLN A 25 -15.30 7.09 11.83
C GLN A 25 -14.48 5.83 12.17
N LEU A 26 -13.59 5.41 11.28
CA LEU A 26 -12.76 4.22 11.48
C LEU A 26 -11.52 4.56 12.33
N SER A 27 -11.01 3.59 13.10
CA SER A 27 -9.75 3.76 13.80
C SER A 27 -8.58 3.70 12.82
N THR A 28 -7.65 4.66 12.89
CA THR A 28 -6.44 4.66 12.06
C THR A 28 -5.56 3.43 12.27
N VAL A 29 -5.60 2.86 13.49
CA VAL A 29 -4.85 1.65 13.85
C VAL A 29 -5.51 0.42 13.21
N GLU A 30 -6.83 0.30 13.31
CA GLU A 30 -7.57 -0.84 12.76
C GLU A 30 -7.49 -0.86 11.23
N VAL A 31 -7.62 0.30 10.58
CA VAL A 31 -7.45 0.40 9.13
C VAL A 31 -6.06 -0.08 8.71
N ALA A 32 -5.00 0.40 9.37
CA ALA A 32 -3.63 -0.05 9.06
C ALA A 32 -3.41 -1.55 9.31
N ALA A 33 -4.01 -2.10 10.37
CA ALA A 33 -3.96 -3.53 10.65
C ALA A 33 -4.66 -4.35 9.55
N GLN A 34 -5.85 -3.93 9.10
CA GLN A 34 -6.59 -4.62 8.04
C GLN A 34 -5.86 -4.55 6.68
N LEU A 35 -5.30 -3.38 6.32
CA LEU A 35 -4.44 -3.26 5.14
C LEU A 35 -3.26 -4.23 5.22
N SER A 36 -2.59 -4.27 6.38
CA SER A 36 -1.44 -5.17 6.61
C SER A 36 -1.82 -6.65 6.57
N MET A 37 -2.98 -7.04 7.10
CA MET A 37 -3.46 -8.42 7.03
C MET A 37 -3.73 -8.84 5.58
N ARG A 38 -4.43 -8.00 4.81
CA ARG A 38 -4.71 -8.24 3.38
C ARG A 38 -3.42 -8.34 2.56
N ASP A 39 -2.52 -7.38 2.74
CA ASP A 39 -1.24 -7.35 2.02
C ASP A 39 -0.37 -8.55 2.38
N PHE A 40 -0.35 -8.94 3.66
CA PHE A 40 0.39 -10.11 4.08
C PHE A 40 -0.18 -11.41 3.49
N GLU A 41 -1.51 -11.55 3.43
CA GLU A 41 -2.17 -12.70 2.80
C GLU A 41 -1.81 -12.83 1.32
N LEU A 42 -1.84 -11.73 0.57
CA LEU A 42 -1.39 -11.71 -0.82
C LEU A 42 0.10 -12.05 -0.91
N PHE A 43 0.94 -11.36 -0.16
CA PHE A 43 2.40 -11.49 -0.21
C PHE A 43 2.88 -12.90 0.15
N ARG A 44 2.33 -13.52 1.20
CA ARG A 44 2.73 -14.87 1.63
C ARG A 44 2.42 -15.92 0.57
N ASN A 45 1.33 -15.75 -0.19
CA ASN A 45 0.87 -16.70 -1.20
C ASN A 45 1.56 -16.54 -2.57
N ILE A 46 2.46 -15.57 -2.73
CA ILE A 46 3.28 -15.45 -3.95
C ILE A 46 4.29 -16.60 -4.02
N GLU A 47 4.19 -17.43 -5.05
CA GLU A 47 5.17 -18.51 -5.28
C GLU A 47 6.43 -17.98 -5.99
N SER A 48 7.57 -18.63 -5.76
CA SER A 48 8.83 -18.24 -6.43
C SER A 48 8.76 -18.35 -7.96
N THR A 49 7.98 -19.31 -8.47
CA THR A 49 7.70 -19.51 -9.90
C THR A 49 7.03 -18.28 -10.52
N GLN A 50 6.09 -17.65 -9.82
CA GLN A 50 5.39 -16.46 -10.32
C GLN A 50 6.34 -15.30 -10.62
N TYR A 51 7.42 -15.15 -9.84
CA TYR A 51 8.45 -14.14 -10.11
C TYR A 51 9.26 -14.46 -11.36
N ILE A 52 9.59 -15.74 -11.58
CA ILE A 52 10.31 -16.19 -12.79
C ILE A 52 9.43 -15.96 -14.02
N ASP A 53 8.16 -16.35 -13.93
CA ASP A 53 7.19 -16.19 -14.99
C ASP A 53 6.99 -14.73 -15.42
N ASP A 54 6.90 -13.80 -14.45
CA ASP A 54 6.82 -12.35 -14.69
C ASP A 54 8.11 -11.80 -15.30
N LEU A 55 9.26 -12.18 -14.74
CA LEU A 55 10.57 -11.69 -15.16
C LEU A 55 10.91 -12.06 -16.61
N PHE A 56 10.65 -13.31 -16.98
CA PHE A 56 10.91 -13.84 -18.31
C PHE A 56 9.72 -13.67 -19.28
N LYS A 57 8.63 -13.01 -18.84
CA LYS A 57 7.39 -12.79 -19.61
C LYS A 57 6.81 -14.09 -20.18
N LEU A 58 6.94 -15.19 -19.45
CA LEU A 58 6.56 -16.53 -19.94
C LEU A 58 5.05 -16.69 -20.09
N LEU A 59 4.27 -15.94 -19.30
CA LEU A 59 2.80 -16.03 -19.29
C LEU A 59 2.13 -15.22 -20.40
N ASP A 60 2.82 -14.23 -20.99
CA ASP A 60 2.30 -13.43 -22.12
C ASP A 60 2.12 -14.29 -23.38
N SER A 61 2.82 -15.43 -23.47
CA SER A 61 2.78 -16.35 -24.62
C SER A 61 1.56 -17.28 -24.63
N SER A 62 0.85 -17.41 -23.50
CA SER A 62 -0.23 -18.39 -23.31
C SER A 62 -1.65 -17.82 -23.36
N GLY A 63 -1.84 -16.53 -23.65
CA GLY A 63 -3.16 -15.93 -23.92
C GLY A 63 -4.17 -15.92 -22.76
N GLY A 64 -3.75 -16.25 -21.54
CA GLY A 64 -4.60 -16.25 -20.35
C GLY A 64 -4.25 -15.12 -19.39
N LEU A 65 -5.22 -14.26 -19.10
CA LEU A 65 -5.22 -13.31 -17.96
C LEU A 65 -5.22 -14.09 -16.62
N GLN A 66 -4.19 -14.87 -16.33
CA GLN A 66 -4.09 -15.52 -15.03
C GLN A 66 -3.72 -14.44 -14.00
N GLN A 67 -4.68 -14.09 -13.14
CA GLN A 67 -4.46 -13.23 -11.97
C GLN A 67 -3.64 -14.03 -10.95
N THR A 68 -2.33 -13.85 -10.95
CA THR A 68 -1.42 -14.47 -9.97
C THR A 68 -1.42 -13.64 -8.68
N HIS A 69 -1.03 -14.25 -7.56
CA HIS A 69 -0.85 -13.50 -6.30
C HIS A 69 0.18 -12.37 -6.47
N LEU A 70 1.21 -12.57 -7.31
CA LEU A 70 2.17 -11.52 -7.67
C LEU A 70 1.48 -10.30 -8.31
N LYS A 71 0.67 -10.52 -9.36
CA LYS A 71 -0.05 -9.43 -10.04
C LYS A 71 -1.05 -8.74 -9.11
N GLN A 72 -1.78 -9.50 -8.29
CA GLN A 72 -2.67 -8.94 -7.28
C GLN A 72 -1.91 -8.06 -6.28
N PHE A 73 -0.75 -8.51 -5.79
CA PHE A 73 0.08 -7.74 -4.86
C PHE A 73 0.69 -6.49 -5.51
N GLU A 74 1.03 -6.54 -6.79
CA GLU A 74 1.46 -5.37 -7.58
C GLU A 74 0.37 -4.31 -7.68
N GLU A 75 -0.88 -4.73 -7.88
CA GLU A 75 -2.02 -3.83 -8.02
C GLU A 75 -2.37 -3.09 -6.72
N VAL A 76 -2.04 -3.67 -5.55
CA VAL A 76 -2.36 -3.08 -4.23
C VAL A 76 -1.89 -1.64 -4.12
N ILE A 77 -0.63 -1.33 -4.49
CA ILE A 77 -0.09 0.03 -4.36
C ILE A 77 -0.96 1.02 -5.14
N ASN A 78 -1.34 0.67 -6.37
CA ASN A 78 -2.15 1.55 -7.22
C ASN A 78 -3.57 1.68 -6.65
N GLN A 79 -4.19 0.57 -6.23
CA GLN A 79 -5.53 0.57 -5.62
C GLN A 79 -5.58 1.49 -4.40
N GLU A 80 -4.62 1.35 -3.48
CA GLU A 80 -4.56 2.17 -2.27
C GLU A 80 -4.20 3.63 -2.56
N THR A 81 -3.25 3.88 -3.47
CA THR A 81 -2.87 5.23 -3.93
C THR A 81 -4.10 5.98 -4.45
N PHE A 82 -4.89 5.34 -5.32
CA PHE A 82 -6.11 5.96 -5.86
C PHE A 82 -7.27 5.99 -4.87
N TRP A 83 -7.35 5.05 -3.94
CA TRP A 83 -8.31 5.11 -2.82
C TRP A 83 -8.09 6.36 -1.98
N VAL A 84 -6.84 6.66 -1.59
CA VAL A 84 -6.50 7.91 -0.86
C VAL A 84 -6.99 9.14 -1.61
N ALA A 85 -6.67 9.23 -2.90
CA ALA A 85 -7.07 10.37 -3.71
C ALA A 85 -8.60 10.48 -3.84
N THR A 86 -9.28 9.35 -4.01
CA THR A 86 -10.74 9.27 -4.13
C THR A 86 -11.44 9.78 -2.87
N GLU A 87 -11.02 9.29 -1.69
CA GLU A 87 -11.61 9.69 -0.41
C GLU A 87 -11.41 11.19 -0.13
N ILE A 88 -10.23 11.74 -0.45
CA ILE A 88 -9.95 13.16 -0.23
C ILE A 88 -10.73 14.05 -1.21
N LEU A 89 -10.79 13.68 -2.48
CA LEU A 89 -11.46 14.49 -3.52
C LEU A 89 -12.98 14.44 -3.44
N ARG A 90 -13.55 13.37 -2.87
CA ARG A 90 -15.00 13.24 -2.65
C ARG A 90 -15.52 14.10 -1.50
N GLU A 91 -14.66 14.58 -0.60
CA GLU A 91 -15.08 15.40 0.54
C GLU A 91 -15.13 16.90 0.17
N PRO A 92 -16.33 17.49 0.01
CA PRO A 92 -16.46 18.90 -0.38
C PRO A 92 -16.03 19.86 0.74
N ASN A 93 -16.22 19.50 2.00
CA ASN A 93 -15.94 20.38 3.12
C ASN A 93 -14.43 20.44 3.41
N THR A 94 -13.83 21.62 3.27
CA THR A 94 -12.39 21.83 3.45
C THR A 94 -11.85 21.39 4.83
N MET A 95 -12.61 21.59 5.91
CA MET A 95 -12.19 21.16 7.24
C MET A 95 -12.24 19.64 7.39
N LYS A 96 -13.29 18.99 6.87
CA LYS A 96 -13.37 17.52 6.85
C LYS A 96 -12.29 16.92 5.95
N ARG A 97 -12.06 17.49 4.77
CA ARG A 97 -11.01 17.06 3.84
C ARG A 97 -9.61 17.14 4.45
N MET A 98 -9.30 18.22 5.17
CA MET A 98 -8.06 18.30 5.97
C MET A 98 -8.00 17.20 7.04
N LYS A 99 -9.10 16.92 7.75
CA LYS A 99 -9.15 15.82 8.72
C LYS A 99 -8.88 14.47 8.03
N THR A 100 -9.38 14.26 6.81
CA THR A 100 -9.12 13.06 6.00
C THR A 100 -7.63 12.94 5.63
N ILE A 101 -6.99 14.03 5.19
CA ILE A 101 -5.53 14.06 4.94
C ILE A 101 -4.76 13.67 6.20
N LYS A 102 -5.06 14.31 7.34
CA LYS A 102 -4.48 13.98 8.64
C LYS A 102 -4.70 12.50 9.01
N HIS A 103 -5.88 11.98 8.72
CA HIS A 103 -6.25 10.59 9.00
C HIS A 103 -5.36 9.61 8.22
N PHE A 104 -5.15 9.85 6.92
CA PHE A 104 -4.23 9.06 6.10
C PHE A 104 -2.78 9.15 6.56
N ILE A 105 -2.30 10.32 6.97
CA ILE A 105 -0.94 10.45 7.55
C ILE A 105 -0.78 9.56 8.79
N LYS A 106 -1.82 9.47 9.64
CA LYS A 106 -1.82 8.57 10.79
C LYS A 106 -1.88 7.10 10.37
N ILE A 107 -2.70 6.74 9.37
CA ILE A 107 -2.74 5.36 8.84
C ILE A 107 -1.35 4.96 8.31
N ALA A 108 -0.67 5.83 7.56
CA ALA A 108 0.68 5.58 7.06
C ALA A 108 1.70 5.36 8.20
N LEU A 109 1.61 6.15 9.29
CA LEU A 109 2.41 5.91 10.49
C LEU A 109 2.12 4.52 11.09
N HIS A 110 0.85 4.13 11.22
CA HIS A 110 0.52 2.80 11.75
C HIS A 110 0.91 1.67 10.79
N CYS A 111 0.88 1.88 9.48
CA CYS A 111 1.43 0.91 8.51
C CYS A 111 2.92 0.69 8.74
N ARG A 112 3.69 1.75 9.05
CA ARG A 112 5.10 1.63 9.47
C ARG A 112 5.25 0.78 10.73
N GLU A 113 4.41 1.00 11.74
CA GLU A 113 4.42 0.24 13.00
C GLU A 113 4.08 -1.25 12.76
N CYS A 114 3.15 -1.54 11.84
CA CYS A 114 2.85 -2.88 11.35
C CYS A 114 3.92 -3.48 10.42
N LYS A 115 5.02 -2.76 10.15
CA LYS A 115 6.08 -3.15 9.19
C LYS A 115 5.54 -3.40 7.78
N ASN A 116 4.43 -2.74 7.44
CA ASN A 116 3.85 -2.72 6.11
C ASN A 116 4.32 -1.47 5.34
N PHE A 117 5.47 -1.62 4.68
CA PHE A 117 6.05 -0.54 3.88
C PHE A 117 5.35 -0.36 2.53
N ASN A 118 4.62 -1.38 2.08
CA ASN A 118 3.87 -1.35 0.82
C ASN A 118 2.70 -0.36 0.91
N SER A 119 1.78 -0.56 1.86
CA SER A 119 0.66 0.36 2.07
C SER A 119 1.09 1.73 2.58
N MET A 120 2.14 1.80 3.41
CA MET A 120 2.72 3.08 3.83
C MET A 120 3.13 3.91 2.61
N PHE A 121 3.86 3.31 1.67
CA PHE A 121 4.29 3.98 0.44
C PHE A 121 3.11 4.34 -0.46
N ALA A 122 2.12 3.46 -0.61
CA ALA A 122 0.92 3.72 -1.40
C ALA A 122 0.14 4.93 -0.87
N ILE A 123 -0.05 5.01 0.45
CA ILE A 123 -0.75 6.15 1.07
C ILE A 123 0.01 7.46 0.84
N ILE A 124 1.34 7.44 1.05
CA ILE A 124 2.19 8.61 0.80
C ILE A 124 2.13 9.03 -0.67
N SER A 125 2.15 8.07 -1.59
CA SER A 125 2.03 8.32 -3.03
C SER A 125 0.69 8.96 -3.36
N GLY A 126 -0.40 8.48 -2.77
CA GLY A 126 -1.74 9.04 -2.93
C GLY A 126 -1.84 10.49 -2.47
N LEU A 127 -1.22 10.82 -1.33
CA LEU A 127 -1.15 12.20 -0.82
C LEU A 127 -0.31 13.13 -1.71
N ASN A 128 0.69 12.59 -2.41
CA ASN A 128 1.56 13.33 -3.32
C ASN A 128 1.02 13.46 -4.75
N LEU A 129 -0.09 12.79 -5.09
CA LEU A 129 -0.73 12.96 -6.39
C LEU A 129 -1.07 14.44 -6.62
N ALA A 130 -0.80 14.94 -7.82
CA ALA A 130 -0.97 16.36 -8.15
C ALA A 130 -2.37 16.93 -7.81
N PRO A 131 -3.50 16.20 -8.02
CA PRO A 131 -4.82 16.66 -7.60
C PRO A 131 -4.97 16.88 -6.09
N ILE A 132 -4.21 16.17 -5.27
CA ILE A 132 -4.22 16.26 -3.80
C ILE A 132 -3.21 17.31 -3.33
N ALA A 133 -1.98 17.27 -3.83
CA ALA A 133 -0.92 18.20 -3.47
C ALA A 133 -1.30 19.67 -3.74
N ARG A 134 -2.13 19.94 -4.76
CA ARG A 134 -2.59 21.30 -5.09
C ARG A 134 -3.68 21.86 -4.17
N LEU A 135 -4.24 21.09 -3.24
CA LEU A 135 -5.35 21.50 -2.36
C LEU A 135 -4.89 22.43 -1.22
N ARG A 136 -4.27 23.57 -1.56
CA ARG A 136 -3.63 24.51 -0.62
C ARG A 136 -4.49 24.84 0.60
N SER A 137 -5.77 25.13 0.37
CA SER A 137 -6.73 25.48 1.43
C SER A 137 -6.95 24.40 2.49
N SER A 138 -6.63 23.14 2.19
CA SER A 138 -6.73 22.01 3.10
C SER A 138 -5.40 21.76 3.81
N TRP A 139 -4.29 21.82 3.06
CA TRP A 139 -2.93 21.68 3.59
C TRP A 139 -2.55 22.80 4.57
N GLU A 140 -2.90 24.06 4.28
CA GLU A 140 -2.66 25.20 5.18
C GLU A 140 -3.35 25.06 6.54
N LYS A 141 -4.43 24.27 6.62
CA LYS A 141 -5.16 24.01 7.87
C LYS A 141 -4.67 22.76 8.60
N LEU A 142 -3.77 21.99 7.99
CA LEU A 142 -3.17 20.82 8.63
C LEU A 142 -2.26 21.31 9.76
N PRO A 143 -2.41 20.81 11.00
CA PRO A 143 -1.51 21.20 12.07
C PRO A 143 -0.06 20.82 11.74
N SER A 144 0.89 21.72 11.98
CA SER A 144 2.31 21.58 11.61
C SER A 144 2.96 20.27 12.07
N LYS A 145 2.54 19.72 13.22
CA LYS A 145 3.02 18.43 13.70
C LYS A 145 2.73 17.26 12.75
N TYR A 146 1.62 17.30 12.01
CA TYR A 146 1.26 16.27 11.03
C TYR A 146 1.90 16.53 9.67
N ASP A 147 2.12 17.79 9.30
CA ASP A 147 2.92 18.14 8.14
C ASP A 147 4.37 17.62 8.29
N LYS A 148 4.98 17.88 9.46
CA LYS A 148 6.30 17.31 9.80
C LYS A 148 6.29 15.78 9.80
N LEU A 149 5.28 15.16 10.41
CA LEU A 149 5.16 13.70 10.39
C LEU A 149 5.07 13.15 8.96
N PHE A 150 4.33 13.82 8.07
CA PHE A 150 4.23 13.43 6.68
C PHE A 150 5.60 13.50 5.97
N GLN A 151 6.35 14.60 6.17
CA GLN A 151 7.71 14.75 5.65
C GLN A 151 8.66 13.66 6.20
N ASP A 152 8.61 13.36 7.50
CA ASP A 152 9.42 12.32 8.13
C ASP A 152 9.10 10.92 7.56
N LEU A 153 7.83 10.65 7.25
CA LEU A 153 7.41 9.40 6.61
C LEU A 153 7.86 9.32 5.14
N GLN A 154 7.80 10.43 4.41
CA GLN A 154 8.30 10.53 3.02
C GLN A 154 9.81 10.30 2.93
N ASP A 155 10.56 10.84 3.89
CA ASP A 155 12.03 10.79 3.91
C ASP A 155 12.57 9.35 3.93
N ILE A 156 11.83 8.40 4.48
CA ILE A 156 12.19 6.97 4.47
C ILE A 156 12.34 6.46 3.03
N PHE A 157 11.49 6.94 2.12
CA PHE A 157 11.42 6.51 0.73
C PHE A 157 12.16 7.43 -0.23
N ASP A 158 13.13 8.22 0.28
CA ASP A 158 14.00 9.01 -0.57
C ASP A 158 14.76 8.11 -1.58
N PRO A 159 14.68 8.38 -2.89
CA PRO A 159 15.26 7.52 -3.91
C PRO A 159 16.80 7.59 -3.97
N SER A 160 17.43 8.58 -3.31
CA SER A 160 18.87 8.78 -3.39
C SER A 160 19.64 7.57 -2.88
N ARG A 161 20.81 7.35 -3.49
CA ARG A 161 21.70 6.22 -3.15
C ARG A 161 20.96 4.87 -3.13
N ASN A 162 20.07 4.66 -4.10
CA ASN A 162 19.27 3.45 -4.24
C ASN A 162 18.40 3.15 -3.00
N MET A 163 17.58 4.12 -2.56
CA MET A 163 16.69 3.96 -1.41
C MET A 163 17.45 3.66 -0.10
N ALA A 164 18.58 4.32 0.12
CA ALA A 164 19.48 3.98 1.24
C ALA A 164 18.80 4.08 2.62
N LYS A 165 17.93 5.08 2.82
CA LYS A 165 17.20 5.26 4.09
C LYS A 165 16.24 4.10 4.35
N TYR A 166 15.41 3.75 3.37
CA TYR A 166 14.55 2.57 3.43
C TYR A 166 15.33 1.28 3.70
N ARG A 167 16.44 1.06 2.98
CA ARG A 167 17.28 -0.14 3.18
C ARG A 167 17.92 -0.19 4.56
N ASN A 168 18.34 0.95 5.11
CA ASN A 168 18.86 1.04 6.48
C ASN A 168 17.79 0.75 7.54
N VAL A 169 16.54 1.14 7.29
CA VAL A 169 15.41 0.76 8.15
C VAL A 169 15.21 -0.75 8.15
N LEU A 170 15.26 -1.39 6.97
CA LEU A 170 15.13 -2.84 6.82
C LEU A 170 16.29 -3.62 7.47
N SER A 171 17.51 -3.09 7.48
CA SER A 171 18.67 -3.75 8.06
C SER A 171 18.82 -3.55 9.57
N SER A 172 17.97 -2.71 10.19
CA SER A 172 18.02 -2.46 11.62
C SER A 172 17.66 -3.71 12.43
N GLN A 173 18.31 -3.93 13.58
CA GLN A 173 18.06 -5.10 14.43
C GLN A 173 16.60 -5.20 14.91
N SER A 174 15.93 -4.06 15.06
CA SER A 174 14.50 -3.98 15.41
C SER A 174 13.55 -4.45 14.29
N MET A 175 14.04 -4.54 13.05
CA MET A 175 13.24 -4.90 11.88
C MET A 175 13.32 -6.40 11.62
N GLN A 176 12.67 -7.18 12.48
CA GLN A 176 12.52 -8.63 12.32
C GLN A 176 11.21 -8.98 11.59
N PRO A 177 11.15 -10.10 10.84
CA PRO A 177 9.91 -10.63 10.28
C PRO A 177 8.77 -10.76 11.31
N PRO A 178 7.50 -10.70 10.88
CA PRO A 178 7.03 -10.54 9.50
C PRO A 178 7.13 -9.08 9.02
N ILE A 179 7.51 -8.88 7.75
CA ILE A 179 7.65 -7.57 7.10
C ILE A 179 7.04 -7.66 5.71
N ILE A 180 6.25 -6.66 5.33
CA ILE A 180 5.74 -6.51 3.96
C ILE A 180 6.63 -5.47 3.28
N PRO A 181 7.54 -5.88 2.37
CA PRO A 181 8.49 -4.97 1.76
C PRO A 181 7.82 -4.05 0.73
N LEU A 182 8.51 -2.97 0.38
CA LEU A 182 8.12 -2.11 -0.73
C LEU A 182 8.39 -2.87 -2.03
N PHE A 183 7.33 -3.40 -2.63
CA PHE A 183 7.43 -4.30 -3.76
C PHE A 183 8.19 -3.74 -4.98
N PRO A 184 8.01 -2.46 -5.40
CA PRO A 184 8.78 -1.87 -6.50
C PRO A 184 10.30 -1.95 -6.31
N VAL A 185 10.80 -1.84 -5.07
CA VAL A 185 12.24 -1.98 -4.79
C VAL A 185 12.69 -3.43 -4.97
N VAL A 186 11.90 -4.37 -4.46
CA VAL A 186 12.14 -5.82 -4.62
C VAL A 186 12.15 -6.21 -6.11
N LYS A 187 11.11 -5.83 -6.85
CA LYS A 187 10.99 -6.13 -8.28
C LYS A 187 12.16 -5.55 -9.06
N LYS A 188 12.51 -4.28 -8.81
CA LYS A 188 13.67 -3.63 -9.42
C LYS A 188 14.97 -4.41 -9.16
N ASP A 189 15.22 -4.83 -7.91
CA ASP A 189 16.42 -5.60 -7.57
C ASP A 189 16.46 -6.97 -8.28
N LEU A 190 15.32 -7.66 -8.39
CA LEU A 190 15.22 -8.92 -9.16
C LEU A 190 15.45 -8.70 -10.66
N THR A 191 14.90 -7.65 -11.25
CA THR A 191 15.12 -7.30 -12.66
C THR A 191 16.58 -6.99 -12.94
N PHE A 192 17.24 -6.18 -12.09
CA PHE A 192 18.67 -5.92 -12.24
C PHE A 192 19.52 -7.18 -12.09
N LEU A 193 19.16 -8.09 -11.17
CA LEU A 193 19.85 -9.38 -11.04
C LEU A 193 19.68 -10.24 -12.29
N HIS A 194 18.53 -10.20 -12.95
CA HIS A 194 18.27 -10.94 -14.18
C HIS A 194 19.04 -10.37 -15.38
N GLU A 195 18.92 -9.06 -15.63
CA GLU A 195 19.64 -8.39 -16.72
C GLU A 195 21.16 -8.45 -16.48
N GLY A 196 21.58 -8.32 -15.22
CA GLY A 196 22.97 -8.55 -14.81
C GLY A 196 23.37 -10.02 -14.87
N MET A 197 22.45 -10.96 -14.69
CA MET A 197 22.65 -12.39 -14.95
C MET A 197 22.68 -12.71 -16.43
N GLU A 198 22.06 -11.99 -17.36
CA GLU A 198 22.37 -12.19 -18.78
C GLU A 198 23.85 -11.83 -19.05
N ALA A 199 24.38 -10.82 -18.36
CA ALA A 199 25.81 -10.52 -18.39
C ALA A 199 26.67 -11.59 -17.64
N LEU A 200 26.20 -12.11 -16.50
CA LEU A 200 26.86 -13.14 -15.68
C LEU A 200 26.52 -14.60 -16.04
N LEU A 201 25.62 -14.90 -16.98
CA LEU A 201 25.36 -16.24 -17.52
C LEU A 201 26.44 -16.61 -18.56
N SER A 202 27.29 -15.65 -18.91
CA SER A 202 28.66 -15.90 -19.36
C SER A 202 29.59 -16.43 -18.24
N ALA A 203 29.21 -16.32 -16.96
CA ALA A 203 30.03 -16.59 -15.78
C ALA A 203 29.25 -16.92 -14.46
N ARG A 204 28.51 -18.05 -14.42
CA ARG A 204 28.03 -18.81 -13.23
C ARG A 204 27.04 -18.16 -12.21
N LEU A 205 25.95 -18.92 -11.94
CA LEU A 205 24.80 -18.64 -11.05
C LEU A 205 25.07 -18.67 -9.53
N LYS A 206 24.45 -17.74 -8.78
CA LYS A 206 23.82 -17.95 -7.45
C LYS A 206 22.66 -16.94 -7.22
N CYS A 207 21.47 -17.44 -6.83
CA CYS A 207 20.28 -16.64 -6.49
C CYS A 207 20.09 -16.49 -4.96
N LEU A 208 19.24 -15.49 -4.56
CA LEU A 208 18.45 -15.29 -3.32
C LEU A 208 18.75 -14.01 -2.51
N PRO A 209 17.74 -13.14 -2.31
CA PRO A 209 17.14 -12.99 -0.96
C PRO A 209 15.64 -12.58 -0.99
N LEU A 210 14.70 -13.54 -1.00
CA LEU A 210 13.27 -13.28 -0.70
C LEU A 210 12.63 -14.26 0.28
N VAL A 211 13.31 -15.38 0.58
CA VAL A 211 12.78 -16.45 1.41
C VAL A 211 12.73 -16.06 2.91
N HIS A 212 13.62 -15.18 3.37
CA HIS A 212 13.69 -14.81 4.79
C HIS A 212 12.53 -13.93 5.30
N CYS A 213 11.75 -13.28 4.41
CA CYS A 213 10.60 -12.47 4.85
C CYS A 213 9.33 -13.30 5.08
N LYS A 214 9.29 -14.57 4.63
CA LYS A 214 8.06 -15.38 4.59
C LYS A 214 7.92 -16.42 5.70
N HIS A 215 8.92 -16.60 6.56
CA HIS A 215 8.94 -17.72 7.51
C HIS A 215 8.59 -17.26 8.93
N ILE A 216 7.41 -17.71 9.39
CA ILE A 216 7.09 -18.12 10.77
C ILE A 216 6.60 -19.56 10.66
#